data_AF-X6LBD4-F1
#
_entry.id   AF-X6LBD4-F1
#
_cell.length_a   1.000
_cell.length_b   1.000
_cell.length_c   1.000
_cell.angle_alpha   90.00
_cell.angle_beta   90.00
_cell.angle_gamma   90.00
#
_symmetry.space_group_name_H-M   'P 1'
#
loop_
_entity.id
_entity.type
_entity.pdbx_description
1 polymer ?
#
loop_
_entity_poly.entity_id
_entity_poly.type
_entity_poly.pdbx_seq_one_letter_code
_entity_poly.pdbx_strand_id
1 'polypeptide(L)'
;MSSWIVFVTIESKKYQIELTTLTIEYLSQQVVKVSKEDQQGNILVKITSGNNCDVTTDEELKKMAESEQIDLVACFRPAKKKMLLEGLPNKDVALQKIRNPLVLLASAIQYEQQPYLTEAKQDLHILKSLFERRFGYQVFSIFPNNESLTLDNLHNFIVQHCSNLAENLDKTFYDGLIF
;
A
#
# COMPACT_ATOMS: atom_id res chain seq x y z
N MET A 1 -15.97 -25.22 -23.95
CA MET A 1 -14.67 -24.66 -23.53
C MET A 1 -14.82 -24.27 -22.08
N SER A 2 -13.96 -24.76 -21.20
CA SER A 2 -14.02 -24.42 -19.78
C SER A 2 -13.53 -22.97 -19.62
N SER A 3 -14.33 -22.13 -18.98
CA SER A 3 -13.93 -20.78 -18.59
C SER A 3 -13.75 -20.72 -17.07
N TRP A 4 -12.79 -19.91 -16.64
CA TRP A 4 -12.49 -19.69 -15.23
C TRP A 4 -13.02 -18.33 -14.82
N ILE A 5 -13.83 -18.29 -13.76
CA ILE A 5 -14.30 -17.04 -13.18
C ILE A 5 -13.28 -16.60 -12.13
N VAL A 6 -12.70 -15.42 -12.35
CA VAL A 6 -11.73 -14.81 -11.45
C VAL A 6 -12.28 -13.50 -10.96
N PHE A 7 -12.07 -13.20 -9.69
CA PHE A 7 -12.43 -11.91 -9.13
C PHE A 7 -11.17 -11.10 -8.86
N VAL A 8 -11.16 -9.86 -9.34
CA VAL A 8 -10.04 -8.95 -9.17
C VAL A 8 -10.52 -7.72 -8.44
N THR A 9 -9.92 -7.42 -7.30
CA THR A 9 -10.14 -6.20 -6.55
C THR A 9 -9.14 -5.14 -7.01
N ILE A 10 -9.64 -3.97 -7.40
CA ILE A 10 -8.85 -2.79 -7.74
C ILE A 10 -9.35 -1.68 -6.83
N GLU A 11 -8.47 -1.21 -5.94
CA GLU A 11 -8.84 -0.27 -4.87
C GLU A 11 -10.01 -0.82 -4.04
N SER A 12 -11.19 -0.19 -4.07
CA SER A 12 -12.39 -0.63 -3.36
C SER A 12 -13.43 -1.32 -4.25
N LYS A 13 -13.12 -1.57 -5.53
CA LYS A 13 -14.05 -2.16 -6.51
C LYS A 13 -13.65 -3.59 -6.85
N LYS A 14 -14.63 -4.50 -6.90
CA LYS A 14 -14.44 -5.90 -7.27
C LYS A 14 -14.97 -6.14 -8.69
N TYR A 15 -14.14 -6.69 -9.56
CA TYR A 15 -14.43 -6.99 -10.96
C TYR A 15 -14.47 -8.50 -11.15
N GLN A 16 -15.48 -8.97 -11.87
CA GLN A 16 -15.55 -10.35 -12.31
C GLN A 16 -14.97 -10.46 -13.72
N ILE A 17 -13.99 -11.34 -13.90
CA ILE A 17 -13.31 -11.57 -15.17
C ILE A 17 -13.47 -13.04 -15.53
N GLU A 18 -13.96 -13.28 -16.74
CA GLU A 18 -13.99 -14.62 -17.32
C GLU A 18 -12.72 -14.86 -18.13
N LEU A 19 -11.91 -15.82 -17.69
CA LEU A 19 -10.69 -16.22 -18.38
C LEU A 19 -10.92 -17.47 -19.21
N THR A 20 -10.50 -17.43 -20.48
CA THR A 20 -10.43 -18.59 -21.37
C THR A 20 -9.08 -19.30 -21.30
N THR A 21 -8.08 -18.65 -20.71
CA THR A 21 -6.72 -19.15 -20.51
C THR A 21 -6.17 -18.63 -19.19
N LEU A 22 -5.60 -19.51 -18.37
CA LEU A 22 -4.94 -19.16 -17.10
C LEU A 22 -3.48 -18.78 -17.35
N THR A 23 -3.26 -17.62 -17.97
CA THR A 23 -1.95 -17.00 -18.13
C THR A 23 -1.94 -15.60 -17.53
N ILE A 24 -0.82 -15.19 -16.94
CA ILE A 24 -0.65 -13.88 -16.33
C ILE A 24 -0.80 -12.77 -17.36
N GLU A 25 -0.31 -13.00 -18.59
CA GLU A 25 -0.44 -12.05 -19.69
C GLU A 25 -1.91 -11.80 -20.04
N TYR A 26 -2.70 -12.87 -20.21
CA TYR A 26 -4.11 -12.73 -20.57
C TYR A 26 -4.94 -12.10 -19.44
N LEU A 27 -4.69 -12.54 -18.20
CA LEU A 27 -5.30 -11.92 -17.02
C LEU A 27 -4.98 -10.42 -16.95
N SER A 28 -3.72 -10.03 -17.13
CA SER A 28 -3.29 -8.62 -17.09
C SER A 28 -4.00 -7.78 -18.16
N GLN A 29 -4.14 -8.31 -19.37
CA GLN A 29 -4.89 -7.65 -20.46
C GLN A 29 -6.36 -7.46 -20.10
N GLN A 30 -7.01 -8.49 -19.53
CA GLN A 30 -8.41 -8.40 -19.13
C GLN A 30 -8.61 -7.42 -17.98
N VAL A 31 -7.72 -7.43 -16.98
CA VAL A 31 -7.75 -6.48 -15.85
C VAL A 31 -7.68 -5.04 -16.35
N VAL A 32 -6.77 -4.72 -17.27
CA VAL A 32 -6.68 -3.38 -17.88
C VAL A 32 -7.93 -3.04 -18.68
N LYS A 33 -8.53 -4.02 -19.37
CA LYS A 33 -9.74 -3.81 -20.17
C LYS A 33 -10.96 -3.48 -19.31
N VAL A 34 -11.20 -4.24 -18.24
CA VAL A 34 -12.37 -4.04 -17.36
C VAL A 34 -12.25 -2.79 -16.48
N SER A 35 -11.02 -2.34 -16.20
CA SER A 35 -10.75 -1.16 -15.37
C SER A 35 -10.44 0.10 -16.17
N LYS A 36 -10.62 0.09 -17.50
CA LYS A 36 -10.19 1.16 -18.40
C LYS A 36 -10.72 2.55 -18.02
N GLU A 37 -11.97 2.64 -17.58
CA GLU A 37 -12.59 3.91 -17.20
C GLU A 37 -12.09 4.39 -15.83
N ASP A 38 -12.01 3.48 -14.86
CA ASP A 38 -11.61 3.79 -13.49
C ASP A 38 -10.11 4.04 -13.33
N GLN A 39 -9.29 3.42 -14.18
CA GLN A 39 -7.83 3.48 -14.12
C GLN A 39 -7.23 4.19 -15.34
N GLN A 40 -8.00 5.10 -15.96
CA GLN A 40 -7.52 5.86 -17.12
C GLN A 40 -6.28 6.68 -16.78
N GLY A 41 -5.19 6.45 -17.51
CA GLY A 41 -3.91 7.12 -17.27
C GLY A 41 -3.05 6.44 -16.21
N ASN A 42 -3.49 5.33 -15.63
CA ASN A 42 -2.70 4.48 -14.77
C ASN A 42 -2.18 3.25 -15.53
N ILE A 43 -1.11 2.64 -15.04
CA ILE A 43 -0.53 1.41 -15.56
C ILE A 43 -0.60 0.32 -14.48
N LEU A 44 -1.03 -0.87 -14.89
CA LEU A 44 -0.98 -2.06 -14.05
C LEU A 44 0.47 -2.37 -13.68
N VAL A 45 0.74 -2.53 -12.39
CA VAL A 45 2.09 -2.76 -11.85
C VAL A 45 2.29 -4.23 -11.55
N LYS A 46 1.34 -4.81 -10.81
CA LYS A 46 1.39 -6.19 -10.36
C LYS A 46 0.00 -6.69 -9.98
N ILE A 47 -0.12 -8.00 -9.91
CA ILE A 47 -1.28 -8.71 -9.42
C ILE A 47 -0.82 -9.56 -8.23
N THR A 48 -1.58 -9.52 -7.14
CA THR A 48 -1.33 -10.31 -5.94
C THR A 48 -2.52 -11.19 -5.63
N SER A 49 -2.31 -12.23 -4.83
CA SER A 49 -3.41 -12.98 -4.20
C SER A 49 -4.11 -12.12 -3.16
N GLY A 50 -5.28 -12.57 -2.67
CA GLY A 50 -5.96 -11.96 -1.52
C GLY A 50 -5.10 -11.86 -0.24
N ASN A 51 -4.02 -12.64 -0.13
CA ASN A 51 -3.06 -12.59 0.97
C ASN A 51 -1.86 -11.67 0.70
N ASN A 52 -1.94 -10.80 -0.33
CA ASN A 52 -0.87 -9.90 -0.77
C ASN A 52 0.42 -10.62 -1.22
N CYS A 53 0.36 -11.90 -1.57
CA CYS A 53 1.50 -12.58 -2.20
C CYS A 53 1.50 -12.27 -3.70
N ASP A 54 2.65 -11.89 -4.26
CA ASP A 54 2.76 -11.61 -5.70
C ASP A 54 2.47 -12.87 -6.52
N VAL A 55 1.64 -12.73 -7.55
CA VAL A 55 1.36 -13.79 -8.52
C VAL A 55 2.11 -13.43 -9.79
N THR A 56 3.23 -14.10 -10.03
CA THR A 56 4.18 -13.73 -11.09
C THR A 56 4.30 -14.79 -12.17
N THR A 57 3.83 -16.01 -11.91
CA THR A 57 3.92 -17.14 -12.83
C THR A 57 2.55 -17.73 -13.19
N ASP A 58 2.46 -18.32 -14.38
CA ASP A 58 1.26 -19.03 -14.84
C ASP A 58 0.95 -20.25 -13.96
N GLU A 59 1.97 -20.90 -13.42
CA GLU A 59 1.85 -22.05 -12.52
C GLU A 59 1.18 -21.66 -11.18
N GLU A 60 1.52 -20.51 -10.61
CA GLU A 60 0.87 -19.98 -9.41
C GLU A 60 -0.61 -19.70 -9.68
N LEU A 61 -0.92 -19.07 -10.82
CA LEU A 61 -2.28 -18.79 -11.22
C LEU A 61 -3.12 -20.06 -11.43
N LYS A 62 -2.52 -21.10 -12.04
CA LYS A 62 -3.18 -22.40 -12.24
C LYS A 62 -3.48 -23.10 -10.92
N LYS A 63 -2.52 -23.12 -9.99
CA LYS A 63 -2.73 -23.69 -8.64
C LYS A 63 -3.87 -23.00 -7.89
N MET A 64 -3.98 -21.67 -8.02
CA MET A 64 -5.09 -20.93 -7.42
C MET A 64 -6.44 -21.26 -8.07
N ALA A 65 -6.46 -21.55 -9.37
CA ALA A 65 -7.68 -21.95 -10.08
C ALA A 65 -8.22 -23.31 -9.63
N GLU A 66 -7.38 -24.19 -9.08
CA GLU A 66 -7.79 -25.48 -8.53
C GLU A 66 -8.52 -25.32 -7.18
N SER A 67 -8.35 -24.18 -6.48
CA SER A 67 -8.97 -23.90 -5.17
C SER A 67 -10.37 -23.25 -5.24
N GLU A 68 -11.11 -23.46 -6.34
CA GLU A 68 -12.51 -23.04 -6.61
C GLU A 68 -12.80 -21.53 -6.65
N GLN A 69 -12.02 -20.66 -6.00
CA GLN A 69 -12.20 -19.21 -6.05
C GLN A 69 -10.88 -18.45 -6.11
N ILE A 70 -10.62 -17.80 -7.24
CA ILE A 70 -9.43 -16.95 -7.43
C ILE A 70 -9.80 -15.51 -7.07
N ASP A 71 -9.48 -15.10 -5.85
CA ASP A 71 -9.53 -13.69 -5.43
C ASP A 71 -8.14 -13.07 -5.58
N LEU A 72 -8.04 -12.09 -6.48
CA LEU A 72 -6.83 -11.35 -6.78
C LEU A 72 -6.98 -9.87 -6.44
N VAL A 73 -5.85 -9.20 -6.25
CA VAL A 73 -5.77 -7.75 -6.11
C VAL A 73 -4.85 -7.23 -7.20
N ALA A 74 -5.30 -6.23 -7.96
CA ALA A 74 -4.49 -5.60 -9.00
C ALA A 74 -4.10 -4.18 -8.59
N CYS A 75 -2.80 -3.91 -8.63
CA CYS A 75 -2.23 -2.63 -8.23
C CYS A 75 -1.92 -1.78 -9.45
N PHE A 76 -2.45 -0.56 -9.49
CA PHE A 76 -2.18 0.42 -10.53
C PHE A 76 -1.31 1.56 -9.99
N ARG A 77 -0.52 2.17 -10.88
CA ARG A 77 0.19 3.42 -10.59
C ARG A 77 -0.08 4.44 -11.69
N PRO A 78 -0.06 5.74 -11.41
CA PRO A 78 -0.12 6.76 -12.45
C PRO A 78 0.98 6.53 -13.49
N ALA A 79 0.61 6.49 -14.77
CA ALA A 79 1.58 6.60 -15.84
C ALA A 79 2.24 7.96 -15.66
N LYS A 80 3.55 7.99 -15.36
CA LYS A 80 4.29 9.26 -15.26
C LYS A 80 3.96 10.06 -16.52
N LYS A 81 3.21 11.15 -16.40
CA LYS A 81 3.23 12.18 -17.44
C LYS A 81 4.69 12.51 -17.60
N LYS A 82 5.23 12.35 -18.80
CA LYS A 82 6.51 12.96 -19.18
C LYS A 82 6.33 14.47 -18.98
N MET A 83 6.56 14.98 -17.77
CA MET A 83 7.04 16.34 -17.63
C MET A 83 8.38 16.32 -18.35
N LEU A 84 8.45 17.11 -19.40
CA LEU A 84 9.64 17.43 -20.18
C LEU A 84 10.81 17.74 -19.24
N LEU A 85 11.60 16.75 -18.92
CA LEU A 85 12.97 16.90 -18.43
C LEU A 85 13.80 15.96 -19.29
N GLU A 86 14.21 16.50 -20.43
CA GLU A 86 15.25 15.89 -21.25
C GLU A 86 16.54 15.80 -20.42
N GLY A 87 17.14 14.61 -20.41
CA GLY A 87 18.51 14.41 -19.96
C GLY A 87 18.66 13.80 -18.55
N LEU A 88 18.47 12.49 -18.42
CA LEU A 88 19.45 11.59 -17.78
C LEU A 88 19.14 10.12 -18.15
N PRO A 89 20.15 9.24 -18.31
CA PRO A 89 20.00 7.98 -19.02
C PRO A 89 19.40 6.85 -18.16
N ASN A 90 18.81 5.88 -18.87
CA ASN A 90 18.28 4.60 -18.41
C ASN A 90 19.11 3.90 -17.31
N LYS A 91 18.43 3.42 -16.26
CA LYS A 91 18.21 2.01 -15.91
C LYS A 91 17.71 1.92 -14.47
N ASP A 92 17.03 0.81 -14.21
CA ASP A 92 16.32 0.45 -12.99
C ASP A 92 14.97 1.17 -12.83
N VAL A 93 13.94 0.36 -12.62
CA VAL A 93 12.69 0.80 -12.02
C VAL A 93 13.12 1.56 -10.79
N ALA A 94 13.04 2.90 -10.84
CA ALA A 94 13.42 3.74 -9.71
C ALA A 94 12.48 3.36 -8.56
N LEU A 95 12.93 2.41 -7.74
CA LEU A 95 12.37 2.16 -6.42
C LEU A 95 12.36 3.54 -5.79
N GLN A 96 11.16 4.06 -5.53
CA GLN A 96 11.01 5.35 -4.88
C GLN A 96 11.70 5.20 -3.52
N LYS A 97 12.93 5.68 -3.44
CA LYS A 97 13.65 5.75 -2.18
C LYS A 97 12.92 6.80 -1.37
N ILE A 98 12.18 6.35 -0.35
CA ILE A 98 11.58 7.19 0.66
C ILE A 98 12.73 7.93 1.36
N ARG A 99 12.75 9.26 1.26
CA ARG A 99 13.76 10.13 1.86
C ARG A 99 13.25 10.84 3.10
N ASN A 100 11.95 11.13 3.14
CA ASN A 100 11.30 11.87 4.21
C ASN A 100 9.89 11.31 4.47
N PRO A 101 9.76 10.12 5.08
CA PRO A 101 8.45 9.59 5.43
C PRO A 101 7.89 10.28 6.67
N LEU A 102 6.57 10.40 6.73
CA LEU A 102 5.86 10.56 7.98
C LEU A 102 5.77 9.18 8.65
N VAL A 103 6.37 9.03 9.84
CA VAL A 103 6.29 7.79 10.61
C VAL A 103 5.31 7.96 11.76
N LEU A 104 4.23 7.17 11.76
CA LEU A 104 3.21 7.14 12.79
C LEU A 104 3.28 5.78 13.49
N LEU A 105 3.57 5.77 14.77
CA LEU A 105 3.66 4.54 15.57
C LEU A 105 2.55 4.56 16.62
N ALA A 106 1.58 3.67 16.48
CA ALA A 106 0.49 3.53 17.42
C ALA A 106 0.60 2.21 18.19
N SER A 107 0.64 2.30 19.52
CA SER A 107 0.36 1.14 20.38
C SER A 107 -1.12 0.78 20.31
N ALA A 108 -1.41 -0.51 20.50
CA ALA A 108 -2.74 -1.13 20.46
C ALA A 108 -3.92 -0.14 20.61
N ILE A 109 -4.72 -0.07 19.55
CA ILE A 109 -6.08 0.46 19.60
C ILE A 109 -6.83 -0.44 20.59
N GLN A 110 -7.32 0.17 21.65
CA GLN A 110 -7.85 -0.47 22.85
C GLN A 110 -8.82 -1.61 22.54
N TYR A 111 -8.33 -2.86 22.58
CA TYR A 111 -9.15 -4.05 22.80
C TYR A 111 -8.62 -4.67 24.08
N GLU A 112 -9.48 -4.68 25.11
CA GLU A 112 -9.38 -5.31 26.43
C GLU A 112 -7.97 -5.46 27.02
N GLN A 113 -7.76 -4.93 28.24
CA GLN A 113 -6.49 -4.98 28.96
C GLN A 113 -5.88 -6.39 29.01
N GLN A 114 -5.02 -6.71 28.04
CA GLN A 114 -4.31 -7.97 27.99
C GLN A 114 -2.85 -7.78 28.41
N PRO A 115 -2.26 -8.74 29.15
CA PRO A 115 -0.90 -8.64 29.67
C PRO A 115 0.20 -8.57 28.60
N TYR A 116 -0.12 -8.88 27.34
CA TYR A 116 0.80 -8.90 26.19
C TYR A 116 1.21 -7.50 25.68
N LEU A 117 0.61 -6.42 26.21
CA LEU A 117 0.91 -5.05 25.78
C LEU A 117 2.30 -4.55 26.18
N THR A 118 2.97 -5.21 27.12
CA THR A 118 4.29 -4.79 27.61
C THR A 118 5.37 -4.99 26.55
N GLU A 119 5.33 -6.10 25.82
CA GLU A 119 6.30 -6.41 24.75
C GLU A 119 6.09 -5.49 23.54
N ALA A 120 4.83 -5.29 23.12
CA ALA A 120 4.51 -4.35 22.05
C ALA A 120 4.98 -2.91 22.35
N LYS A 121 4.97 -2.48 23.62
CA LYS A 121 5.55 -1.18 24.04
C LYS A 121 7.07 -1.14 23.85
N GLN A 122 7.76 -2.25 24.14
CA GLN A 122 9.21 -2.35 23.91
C GLN A 122 9.53 -2.30 22.42
N ASP A 123 8.77 -3.02 21.60
CA ASP A 123 8.92 -3.01 20.13
C ASP A 123 8.71 -1.61 19.56
N LEU A 124 7.69 -0.88 20.02
CA LEU A 124 7.46 0.51 19.60
C LEU A 124 8.62 1.44 19.98
N HIS A 125 9.21 1.25 21.16
CA HIS A 125 10.37 2.02 21.57
C HIS A 125 11.60 1.72 20.67
N ILE A 126 11.78 0.45 20.30
CA ILE A 126 12.84 0.01 19.39
C ILE A 126 12.61 0.59 17.99
N LEU A 127 11.39 0.51 17.46
CA LEU A 127 11.02 1.06 16.15
C LEU A 127 11.19 2.58 16.11
N LYS A 128 10.74 3.29 17.15
CA LYS A 128 10.96 4.73 17.27
C LYS A 128 12.46 5.05 17.20
N SER A 129 13.25 4.36 18.03
CA SER A 129 14.71 4.57 18.07
C SER A 129 15.37 4.26 16.72
N LEU A 130 14.90 3.21 16.02
CA LEU A 130 15.39 2.83 14.71
C LEU A 130 15.13 3.95 13.69
N PHE A 131 13.88 4.40 13.57
CA PHE A 131 13.51 5.43 12.60
C PHE A 131 14.15 6.78 12.89
N GLU A 132 14.19 7.22 14.15
CA GLU A 132 14.83 8.49 14.52
C GLU A 132 16.35 8.43 14.38
N ARG A 133 17.01 7.43 14.98
CA ARG A 133 18.48 7.43 15.09
C ARG A 133 19.19 6.89 13.86
N ARG A 134 18.63 5.85 13.24
CA ARG A 134 19.29 5.19 12.09
C ARG A 134 18.89 5.85 10.78
N PHE A 135 17.64 6.27 10.67
CA PHE A 135 17.10 6.82 9.43
C PHE A 135 16.90 8.34 9.45
N GLY A 136 16.96 8.98 10.63
CA GLY A 136 16.79 10.44 10.73
C GLY A 136 15.36 10.90 10.47
N TYR A 137 14.38 10.00 10.55
CA TYR A 137 12.99 10.29 10.24
C TYR A 137 12.27 10.97 11.40
N GLN A 138 11.27 11.77 11.06
CA GLN A 138 10.36 12.33 12.04
C GLN A 138 9.34 11.25 12.44
N VAL A 139 9.34 10.89 13.72
CA VAL A 139 8.47 9.85 14.27
C VAL A 139 7.49 10.44 15.25
N PHE A 140 6.20 10.17 15.04
CA PHE A 140 5.14 10.44 15.99
C PHE A 140 4.72 9.13 16.63
N SER A 141 4.75 9.07 17.95
CA SER A 141 4.40 7.86 18.68
C SER A 141 3.30 8.17 19.68
N ILE A 142 2.22 7.41 19.61
CA ILE A 142 1.11 7.49 20.54
C ILE A 142 1.24 6.27 21.45
N PHE A 143 1.66 6.52 22.70
CA PHE A 143 1.78 5.51 23.74
C PHE A 143 0.52 5.55 24.60
N PRO A 144 -0.08 4.40 24.96
CA PRO A 144 -1.29 4.37 25.74
C PRO A 144 -0.83 4.45 27.19
N ASN A 145 -0.43 5.66 27.60
CA ASN A 145 -0.09 5.91 28.99
C ASN A 145 -1.31 6.30 29.80
N ASN A 146 -2.48 6.51 29.17
CA ASN A 146 -3.84 6.49 29.75
C ASN A 146 -4.93 6.91 28.73
N GLU A 147 -4.55 7.41 27.55
CA GLU A 147 -5.50 7.76 26.48
C GLU A 147 -5.41 6.72 25.37
N SER A 148 -6.54 6.12 25.04
CA SER A 148 -6.65 5.28 23.86
C SER A 148 -6.54 6.12 22.60
N LEU A 149 -5.83 5.61 21.60
CA LEU A 149 -5.91 6.16 20.26
C LEU A 149 -7.29 5.83 19.70
N THR A 150 -8.23 6.77 19.81
CA THR A 150 -9.50 6.69 19.09
C THR A 150 -9.28 7.08 17.63
N LEU A 151 -10.17 6.63 16.75
CA LEU A 151 -10.18 7.05 15.35
C LEU A 151 -10.26 8.57 15.23
N ASP A 152 -11.05 9.21 16.11
CA ASP A 152 -11.19 10.67 16.16
C ASP A 152 -9.88 11.37 16.54
N ASN A 153 -9.14 10.84 17.52
CA ASN A 153 -7.85 11.40 17.91
C ASN A 153 -6.81 11.28 16.77
N LEU A 154 -6.78 10.14 16.08
CA LEU A 154 -5.91 9.97 14.91
C LEU A 154 -6.32 10.92 13.77
N HIS A 155 -7.62 11.04 13.50
CA HIS A 155 -8.14 11.93 12.46
C HIS A 155 -7.78 13.39 12.76
N ASN A 156 -8.03 13.85 13.98
CA ASN A 156 -7.71 15.22 14.43
C ASN A 156 -6.21 15.50 14.32
N PHE A 157 -5.37 14.54 14.71
CA PHE A 157 -3.92 14.65 14.55
C PHE A 157 -3.54 14.84 13.08
N ILE A 158 -4.06 14.00 12.17
CA ILE A 158 -3.75 14.09 10.73
C ILE A 158 -4.20 15.44 10.16
N VAL A 159 -5.43 15.88 10.47
CA VAL A 159 -5.98 17.15 9.99
C VAL A 159 -5.14 18.35 10.47
N GLN A 160 -4.79 18.37 11.75
CA GLN A 160 -3.96 19.43 12.32
C GLN A 160 -2.56 19.44 11.70
N HIS A 161 -1.95 18.26 11.53
CA HIS A 161 -0.62 18.13 10.95
C HIS A 161 -0.59 18.58 9.48
N CYS A 162 -1.59 18.20 8.69
CA CYS A 162 -1.76 18.65 7.31
C CYS A 162 -1.95 20.17 7.21
N SER A 163 -2.71 20.77 8.12
CA SER A 163 -2.92 22.23 8.15
C SER A 163 -1.61 22.98 8.45
N ASN A 164 -0.83 22.50 9.41
CA ASN A 164 0.47 23.09 9.77
C ASN A 164 1.52 22.99 8.63
N LEU A 165 1.41 21.98 7.76
CA LEU A 165 2.26 21.84 6.57
C LEU A 165 1.88 22.85 5.49
N ALA A 166 0.58 23.10 5.29
CA ALA A 166 0.09 24.04 4.27
C ALA A 166 0.50 25.50 4.57
N GLU A 167 0.61 25.85 5.85
CA GLU A 167 1.02 27.19 6.29
C GLU A 167 2.54 27.43 6.21
N ASN A 168 3.35 26.36 6.14
CA ASN A 168 4.82 26.44 6.15
C ASN A 168 5.40 25.89 4.84
N LEU A 169 5.39 26.71 3.77
CA LEU A 169 5.91 26.37 2.44
C LEU A 169 7.39 25.95 2.39
N ASP A 170 8.17 26.28 3.43
CA ASP A 170 9.60 25.95 3.54
C ASP A 170 9.88 24.57 4.18
N LYS A 171 8.85 23.83 4.63
CA LYS A 171 9.04 22.48 5.19
C LYS A 171 9.02 21.42 4.10
N THR A 172 9.94 20.46 4.25
CA THR A 172 10.07 19.26 3.41
C THR A 172 8.76 18.49 3.38
N PHE A 173 8.18 18.35 2.18
CA PHE A 173 7.05 17.47 1.92
C PHE A 173 7.39 16.02 2.27
N TYR A 174 6.41 15.27 2.78
CA TYR A 174 6.57 13.84 2.98
C TYR A 174 6.47 13.10 1.64
N ASP A 175 7.36 12.13 1.44
CA ASP A 175 7.37 11.28 0.24
C ASP A 175 6.89 9.85 0.51
N GLY A 176 6.48 9.57 1.74
CA GLY A 176 5.88 8.31 2.15
C GLY A 176 5.19 8.41 3.51
N LEU A 177 4.36 7.41 3.81
CA LEU A 177 3.75 7.19 5.11
C LEU A 177 4.16 5.81 5.60
N ILE A 178 4.65 5.73 6.82
CA ILE A 178 4.91 4.49 7.54
C ILE A 178 3.97 4.52 8.75
N PHE A 179 3.09 3.53 8.85
CA PHE A 179 2.09 3.40 9.92
C PHE A 179 2.19 2.01 10.54
#